data_AF-A0A8C2YMP5-F1
#
_entry.id   AF-A0A8C2YMP5-F1
#
_cell.length_a   1.000
_cell.length_b   1.000
_cell.length_c   1.000
_cell.angle_alpha   90.00
_cell.angle_beta   90.00
_cell.angle_gamma   90.00
#
_symmetry.space_group_name_H-M   'P 1'
#
loop_
_entity.id
_entity.type
_entity.pdbx_description
1 polymer ?
#
loop_
_entity_poly.entity_id
_entity_poly.type
_entity_poly.pdbx_seq_one_letter_code
_entity_poly.pdbx_strand_id
1 'polypeptide(L)'
;MKGSSTLLLVALTVLSTCGLAKAEDNSEFFMEFLQVLLVGSPEELYEGPLGKYNVNQDAKEAMTELKSCIDGLQPIHKMELVKLLEQVLGSEDDA
;
A
#
# COMPACT_ATOMS: atom_id res chain seq x y z
N MET A 1 -15.04 9.06 -15.07
CA MET A 1 -15.48 8.68 -13.70
C MET A 1 -14.59 9.40 -12.70
N LYS A 2 -15.17 10.29 -11.88
CA LYS A 2 -14.46 11.16 -10.92
C LYS A 2 -14.60 10.54 -9.52
N GLY A 3 -14.04 9.34 -9.35
CA GLY A 3 -14.09 8.55 -8.11
C GLY A 3 -12.75 7.96 -7.68
N SER A 4 -11.79 7.84 -8.61
CA SER A 4 -10.49 7.20 -8.37
C SER A 4 -9.57 7.98 -7.43
N SER A 5 -9.52 9.31 -7.54
CA SER A 5 -8.62 10.13 -6.71
C SER A 5 -9.04 10.22 -5.24
N THR A 6 -10.34 10.20 -4.95
CA THR A 6 -10.86 10.28 -3.58
C THR A 6 -10.63 8.97 -2.83
N LEU A 7 -10.81 7.83 -3.50
CA LEU A 7 -10.53 6.50 -2.95
C LEU A 7 -9.04 6.29 -2.67
N LEU A 8 -8.16 6.70 -3.60
CA LEU A 8 -6.72 6.64 -3.40
C LEU A 8 -6.27 7.51 -2.21
N LEU A 9 -6.80 8.74 -2.09
CA LEU A 9 -6.49 9.61 -0.96
C LEU A 9 -6.97 9.05 0.37
N VAL A 10 -8.16 8.43 0.41
CA VAL A 10 -8.69 7.78 1.61
C VAL A 10 -7.87 6.56 1.98
N ALA A 11 -7.48 5.72 1.00
CA ALA A 11 -6.61 4.58 1.25
C ALA A 11 -5.23 5.03 1.78
N LEU A 12 -4.63 6.06 1.17
CA LEU A 12 -3.35 6.61 1.61
C LEU A 12 -3.45 7.19 3.02
N THR A 13 -4.49 7.96 3.32
CA THR A 13 -4.68 8.54 4.67
C THR A 13 -4.99 7.49 5.73
N VAL A 14 -5.74 6.43 5.42
CA VAL A 14 -5.98 5.30 6.34
C VAL A 14 -4.69 4.52 6.59
N LEU A 15 -3.92 4.24 5.53
CA LEU A 15 -2.62 3.56 5.63
C LEU A 15 -1.63 4.37 6.45
N SER A 16 -1.51 5.68 6.19
CA SER A 16 -0.63 6.57 6.95
C SER A 16 -1.04 6.76 8.41
N THR A 17 -2.34 6.70 8.75
CA THR A 17 -2.82 6.87 10.14
C THR A 17 -2.81 5.57 10.94
N CYS A 18 -2.93 4.41 10.29
CA CYS A 18 -2.85 3.11 10.96
C CYS A 18 -1.41 2.61 11.15
N GLY A 19 -0.50 2.88 10.21
CA GLY A 19 0.91 2.48 10.30
C GLY A 19 1.71 3.25 11.36
N LEU A 20 1.35 4.50 11.65
CA LEU A 20 2.08 5.37 12.59
C LEU A 20 1.79 5.08 14.07
N ALA A 21 0.73 4.32 14.38
CA ALA A 21 0.18 4.25 15.74
C ALA A 21 0.69 3.08 16.59
N LYS A 22 1.48 2.15 16.02
CA LYS A 22 2.03 1.00 16.75
C LYS A 22 3.52 0.81 16.37
N ALA A 23 4.34 0.50 17.37
CA ALA A 23 5.80 0.38 17.44
C ALA A 23 6.60 -0.06 16.19
N GLU A 24 7.92 0.21 16.21
CA GLU A 24 9.02 -0.14 15.28
C GLU A 24 8.78 -1.33 14.31
N ASP A 25 8.28 -2.48 14.76
CA ASP A 25 7.96 -3.64 13.88
C ASP A 25 6.87 -3.35 12.82
N ASN A 26 6.07 -2.30 12.98
CA ASN A 26 5.02 -1.94 12.02
C ASN A 26 5.56 -1.12 10.86
N SER A 27 6.75 -0.49 10.95
CA SER A 27 7.31 0.24 9.82
C SER A 27 7.74 -0.73 8.71
N GLU A 28 8.50 -1.78 9.03
CA GLU A 28 8.93 -2.79 8.06
C GLU A 28 7.74 -3.50 7.41
N PHE A 29 6.77 -3.96 8.21
CA PHE A 29 5.53 -4.54 7.69
C PHE A 29 4.77 -3.58 6.78
N PHE A 30 4.62 -2.32 7.19
CA PHE A 30 3.87 -1.33 6.43
C PHE A 30 4.55 -1.01 5.10
N MET A 31 5.88 -0.96 5.12
CA MET A 31 6.70 -0.76 3.92
C MET A 31 6.60 -1.94 2.95
N GLU A 32 6.73 -3.17 3.43
CA GLU A 32 6.52 -4.38 2.62
C GLU A 32 5.10 -4.42 2.04
N PHE A 33 4.10 -4.10 2.86
CA PHE A 33 2.70 -3.99 2.43
C PHE A 33 2.53 -2.96 1.31
N LEU A 34 3.09 -1.75 1.46
CA LEU A 34 3.01 -0.69 0.44
C LEU A 34 3.74 -1.08 -0.85
N GLN A 35 4.88 -1.75 -0.74
CA GLN A 35 5.64 -2.21 -1.90
C GLN A 35 4.83 -3.22 -2.69
N VAL A 36 4.33 -4.28 -2.05
CA VAL A 36 3.52 -5.31 -2.73
C VAL A 36 2.20 -4.70 -3.25
N LEU A 37 1.60 -3.73 -2.55
CA LEU A 37 0.41 -3.02 -3.03
C LEU A 37 0.66 -2.22 -4.31
N LEU A 38 1.82 -1.56 -4.44
CA LEU A 38 2.16 -0.76 -5.62
C LEU A 38 2.60 -1.62 -6.81
N VAL A 39 3.47 -2.61 -6.60
CA VAL A 39 4.10 -3.35 -7.73
C VAL A 39 3.65 -4.80 -7.86
N GLY A 40 3.10 -5.41 -6.81
CA GLY A 40 2.69 -6.82 -6.79
C GLY A 40 1.23 -7.05 -7.19
N SER A 41 0.71 -8.24 -6.89
CA SER A 41 -0.69 -8.67 -7.09
C SER A 41 -1.48 -8.73 -5.77
N PRO A 42 -2.83 -8.78 -5.84
CA PRO A 42 -3.65 -9.08 -4.67
C PRO A 42 -3.26 -10.40 -4.00
N GLU A 43 -2.93 -11.44 -4.77
CA GLU A 43 -2.51 -12.74 -4.24
C GLU A 43 -1.20 -12.62 -3.45
N GLU A 44 -0.22 -11.90 -3.98
CA GLU A 44 1.06 -11.65 -3.30
C GLU A 44 0.88 -10.87 -1.99
N LEU A 45 -0.12 -9.97 -1.90
CA LEU A 45 -0.46 -9.31 -0.63
C LEU A 45 -0.91 -10.32 0.42
N TYR A 46 -1.70 -11.33 0.05
CA TYR A 46 -2.23 -12.35 0.98
C TYR A 46 -1.24 -13.47 1.27
N GLU A 47 -0.33 -13.79 0.36
CA GLU A 47 0.73 -14.77 0.60
C GLU A 47 1.90 -14.16 1.38
N GLY A 48 2.16 -12.86 1.21
CA GLY A 48 3.21 -12.12 1.90
C GLY A 48 2.69 -11.36 3.13
N PRO A 49 2.65 -10.01 3.09
CA PRO A 49 2.47 -9.18 4.28
C PRO A 49 1.17 -9.48 5.04
N LEU A 50 0.07 -9.77 4.32
CA LEU A 50 -1.21 -10.07 4.96
C LEU A 50 -1.37 -11.54 5.37
N GLY A 51 -0.44 -12.43 5.06
CA GLY A 51 -0.59 -13.88 5.25
C GLY A 51 -0.76 -14.33 6.70
N LYS A 52 -0.27 -13.53 7.65
CA LYS A 52 -0.48 -13.76 9.09
C LYS A 52 -1.87 -13.38 9.60
N TYR A 53 -2.69 -12.71 8.78
CA TYR A 53 -4.01 -12.22 9.15
C TYR A 53 -5.12 -13.07 8.52
N ASN A 54 -6.16 -13.35 9.31
CA ASN A 54 -7.39 -13.94 8.80
C ASN A 54 -8.28 -12.85 8.17
N VAL A 55 -7.91 -12.41 6.96
CA VAL A 55 -8.65 -11.38 6.23
C VAL A 55 -9.97 -11.95 5.73
N ASN A 56 -11.08 -11.31 6.12
CA ASN A 56 -12.43 -11.72 5.70
C ASN A 56 -12.70 -11.39 4.21
N GLN A 57 -13.76 -11.98 3.66
CA GLN A 57 -14.08 -11.88 2.23
C GLN A 57 -14.33 -10.43 1.77
N ASP A 58 -15.10 -9.65 2.53
CA ASP A 58 -15.41 -8.26 2.18
C ASP A 58 -14.15 -7.38 2.14
N ALA A 59 -13.21 -7.59 3.06
CA ALA A 59 -11.92 -6.91 3.06
C ALA A 59 -11.06 -7.32 1.86
N LYS A 60 -11.15 -8.58 1.42
CA LYS A 60 -10.45 -9.03 0.21
C LYS A 60 -10.99 -8.34 -1.03
N GLU A 61 -12.31 -8.23 -1.14
CA GLU A 61 -12.98 -7.53 -2.24
C GLU A 61 -12.62 -6.04 -2.27
N ALA A 62 -12.61 -5.39 -1.11
CA ALA A 62 -12.16 -4.00 -0.98
C ALA A 62 -10.71 -3.80 -1.43
N MET A 63 -9.81 -4.73 -1.09
CA MET A 63 -8.40 -4.69 -1.52
C MET A 63 -8.25 -4.89 -3.03
N THR A 64 -9.04 -5.77 -3.64
CA THR A 64 -9.07 -5.96 -5.10
C THR A 64 -9.48 -4.67 -5.81
N GLU A 65 -10.51 -3.98 -5.32
CA GLU A 65 -10.94 -2.69 -5.88
C GLU A 65 -9.87 -1.60 -5.72
N LEU A 66 -9.22 -1.53 -4.54
CA LEU A 66 -8.08 -0.63 -4.31
C LEU A 66 -6.95 -0.91 -5.30
N LYS A 67 -6.62 -2.19 -5.52
CA LYS A 67 -5.57 -2.58 -6.45
C LYS A 67 -5.93 -2.21 -7.90
N SER A 68 -7.19 -2.39 -8.29
CA SER A 68 -7.68 -1.94 -9.60
C SER A 68 -7.51 -0.43 -9.79
N CYS A 69 -7.76 0.36 -8.74
CA CYS A 69 -7.52 1.81 -8.77
C CYS A 69 -6.05 2.16 -9.00
N ILE A 70 -5.14 1.43 -8.36
CA ILE A 70 -3.68 1.62 -8.50
C ILE A 70 -3.21 1.19 -9.89
N ASP A 71 -3.68 0.05 -10.40
CA ASP A 71 -3.32 -0.44 -11.73
C ASP A 71 -3.92 0.40 -12.86
N GLY A 72 -5.01 1.13 -12.58
CA GLY A 72 -5.59 2.14 -13.47
C GLY A 72 -4.83 3.47 -13.52
N LEU A 73 -3.80 3.67 -12.70
CA LEU A 73 -2.97 4.88 -12.74
C LEU A 73 -2.16 4.94 -14.05
N GLN A 74 -1.90 6.16 -14.52
CA GLN A 74 -0.95 6.34 -15.61
C GLN A 74 0.43 5.81 -15.19
N PRO A 75 1.17 5.11 -16.09
CA PRO A 75 2.45 4.50 -15.75
C PRO A 75 3.45 5.45 -15.09
N ILE A 76 3.48 6.72 -15.52
CA ILE A 76 4.33 7.76 -14.93
C ILE A 76 3.99 8.04 -13.47
N HIS A 77 2.71 8.11 -13.10
CA HIS A 77 2.31 8.34 -11.71
C HIS A 77 2.62 7.14 -10.82
N LYS A 78 2.41 5.92 -11.34
CA LYS A 78 2.77 4.69 -10.64
C LYS A 78 4.28 4.63 -10.36
N MET A 79 5.10 4.98 -11.34
CA MET A 79 6.55 5.07 -11.19
C MET A 79 6.97 6.11 -10.14
N GLU A 80 6.39 7.31 -10.18
CA GLU A 80 6.72 8.36 -9.19
C GLU A 80 6.29 7.99 -7.76
N LEU A 81 5.18 7.25 -7.59
CA LEU A 81 4.79 6.70 -6.29
C LEU A 81 5.79 5.66 -5.76
N VAL A 82 6.34 4.82 -6.63
CA VAL A 82 7.41 3.87 -6.25
C VAL A 82 8.68 4.60 -5.83
N LYS A 83 9.11 5.61 -6.60
CA LYS A 83 10.28 6.44 -6.22
C LYS A 83 10.09 7.16 -4.89
N LEU A 84 8.87 7.66 -4.63
CA LEU A 84 8.54 8.27 -3.36
C LEU A 84 8.68 7.25 -2.22
N LEU A 85 8.18 6.02 -2.41
CA LEU A 85 8.33 4.95 -1.41
C LEU A 85 9.81 4.61 -1.18
N GLU A 86 10.60 4.48 -2.24
CA GLU A 86 12.06 4.27 -2.16
C GLU A 86 12.77 5.40 -1.41
N GLN A 87 12.35 6.66 -1.57
CA GLN A 87 12.91 7.79 -0.83
C GLN A 87 12.56 7.72 0.66
N VAL A 88 11.31 7.38 0.99
CA VAL A 88 10.88 7.22 2.40
C VAL A 88 11.60 6.03 3.06
N LEU A 89 11.92 5.00 2.28
CA LEU A 89 12.67 3.81 2.71
C LEU A 89 14.18 4.04 2.84
N GLY A 90 14.78 4.72 1.86
CA GLY A 90 16.23 4.93 1.78
C GLY A 90 16.74 6.08 2.64
N SER A 91 15.85 6.84 3.29
CA SER A 91 16.21 7.97 4.16
C SER A 91 16.67 7.57 5.58
N GLU A 92 16.84 6.28 5.88
CA GLU A 92 17.26 5.81 7.22
C GLU A 92 18.79 5.74 7.45
N ASP A 93 19.64 6.20 6.53
CA ASP A 93 21.12 6.06 6.68
C ASP A 93 21.92 7.36 6.95
N ASP A 94 21.29 8.49 7.26
CA ASP A 94 22.00 9.72 7.66
C ASP A 94 21.43 10.34 8.95
N ALA A 95 21.66 9.69 10.11
CA ALA A 95 21.67 10.33 11.45
C ALA A 95 22.47 9.52 12.48
#